data_AF-A0ABD3QX08-F1
#
_entry.id   AF-A0ABD3QX08-F1
#
_cell.length_a   1.000
_cell.length_b   1.000
_cell.length_c   1.000
_cell.angle_alpha   90.00
_cell.angle_beta   90.00
_cell.angle_gamma   90.00
#
_symmetry.space_group_name_H-M   'P 1'
#
loop_
_entity.id
_entity.type
_entity.pdbx_description
1 polymer ?
#
loop_
_entity_poly.entity_id
_entity_poly.type
_entity_poly.pdbx_seq_one_letter_code
_entity_poly.pdbx_strand_id
1 'polypeptide(L)'
;MLSSPDDWVYLAEGGKHVIFRHRDEHIGRKHGECGTLADTTTNCFYGRVLRIQKSELAMAAQVEEASCQRRNDRFELKESRDSLTSSERFRRLIVGPILGSCYLDSPNTLFLPAPFCHRLYQNAISSGDVPSSRLSSWETQQQQVNVNNPQLNEIKATLLPNHTVMKLHPLFVRTCNDSYPTILSVEIKPKAGYLAESPLVLPDHRCKYYHTRYSLQQTLMERGIVKKGWCRQKEQHKSVDDGDSDTTTQHNFTRSNYSPLDLFSGNLMQMEGALRELSKNMQNNFCVWCNGSKIFGEYESFPSAKYSEILHDLFRMHPWKQHLSEARSILLDVIVDVVAKILHRETLLENLLCLQLLDVIDGDGAVLVYKRLVSLCNGSHSEAEMAVEQNFIPLDASWSSSSPRRDCGMQDLFACSPYQPPEDTRLRLLLNEIQQFRTHLRYQRQAGFDADEATANTFHSSCVHHVKHLSKESCIYLLSNWLLSLTMCDVSFFVTFYFWEVSDSDDLNEEMLIERNQTEDISGLFVCKIQNIGTSPNTMIRYQVKVVDCDPKPAIKLRGRDVVEKNFQFCF
;
A
#
# COMPACT_ATOMS: atom_id res chain seq x y z
N MET A 1 11.21 18.61 19.07
CA MET A 1 12.28 17.59 18.92
C MET A 1 13.35 18.16 18.00
N LEU A 2 14.65 18.02 18.28
CA LEU A 2 15.70 18.56 17.41
C LEU A 2 16.17 17.51 16.39
N SER A 3 16.34 17.88 15.12
CA SER A 3 16.90 16.99 14.07
C SER A 3 17.63 17.79 12.99
N SER A 4 18.66 17.19 12.37
CA SER A 4 19.31 17.72 11.17
C SER A 4 18.68 17.10 9.91
N PRO A 5 18.49 17.86 8.80
CA PRO A 5 18.14 17.30 7.51
C PRO A 5 19.11 16.23 7.00
N ASP A 6 20.38 16.30 7.40
CA ASP A 6 21.41 15.34 6.98
C ASP A 6 21.24 13.97 7.66
N ASP A 7 20.47 13.93 8.75
CA ASP A 7 20.06 12.70 9.41
C ASP A 7 18.98 11.95 8.61
N TRP A 8 18.47 12.51 7.50
CA TRP A 8 17.42 11.90 6.70
C TRP A 8 17.92 11.62 5.29
N VAL A 9 17.59 10.45 4.76
CA VAL A 9 17.92 10.07 3.38
C VAL A 9 16.67 9.69 2.63
N TYR A 10 16.64 10.01 1.35
CA TYR A 10 15.59 9.57 0.45
C TYR A 10 15.46 8.04 0.53
N LEU A 11 14.22 7.55 0.67
CA LEU A 11 13.93 6.12 0.73
C LEU A 11 13.10 5.68 -0.47
N ALA A 12 11.99 6.39 -0.72
CA ALA A 12 11.02 6.03 -1.75
C ALA A 12 10.08 7.20 -2.06
N GLU A 13 9.29 7.06 -3.12
CA GLU A 13 8.22 8.01 -3.43
C GLU A 13 7.01 7.35 -4.11
N GLY A 14 5.85 7.95 -3.88
CA GLY A 14 4.61 7.61 -4.55
C GLY A 14 4.20 8.65 -5.60
N GLY A 15 2.93 8.62 -5.98
CA GLY A 15 2.37 9.66 -6.86
C GLY A 15 2.25 11.03 -6.20
N LYS A 16 2.11 11.07 -4.86
CA LYS A 16 1.82 12.31 -4.10
C LYS A 16 2.86 12.65 -3.03
N HIS A 17 3.51 11.65 -2.45
CA HIS A 17 4.38 11.82 -1.29
C HIS A 17 5.79 11.32 -1.58
N VAL A 18 6.75 11.89 -0.87
CA VAL A 18 8.14 11.43 -0.76
C VAL A 18 8.35 10.89 0.65
N ILE A 19 9.13 9.83 0.76
CA ILE A 19 9.50 9.19 2.03
C ILE A 19 11.01 9.35 2.26
N PHE A 20 11.37 9.87 3.41
CA PHE A 20 12.75 9.95 3.89
C PHE A 20 12.91 9.05 5.12
N ARG A 21 13.92 8.18 5.15
CA ARG A 21 14.25 7.42 6.36
C ARG A 21 15.26 8.18 7.21
N HIS A 22 15.11 8.10 8.52
CA HIS A 22 16.15 8.57 9.42
C HIS A 22 17.37 7.63 9.29
N ARG A 23 18.58 8.19 9.20
CA ARG A 23 19.83 7.45 9.19
C ARG A 23 19.97 6.73 10.51
N ASP A 24 20.25 5.46 10.41
CA ASP A 24 20.55 4.66 11.56
C ASP A 24 22.06 4.73 11.80
N GLU A 25 22.50 5.47 12.82
CA GLU A 25 23.92 5.55 13.17
C GLU A 25 24.52 4.18 13.53
N HIS A 26 23.68 3.17 13.81
CA HIS A 26 24.11 1.83 14.17
C HIS A 26 24.22 0.86 12.98
N ILE A 27 23.64 1.15 11.81
CA ILE A 27 23.66 0.23 10.64
C ILE A 27 25.05 0.15 9.96
N GLY A 28 26.08 0.84 10.47
CA GLY A 28 27.44 0.78 9.93
C GLY A 28 28.59 0.69 10.94
N ARG A 29 28.32 0.69 12.26
CA ARG A 29 29.41 0.52 13.24
C ARG A 29 29.80 -0.95 13.33
N LYS A 30 31.08 -1.24 13.09
CA LYS A 30 31.65 -2.57 13.29
C LYS A 30 31.42 -3.01 14.74
N HIS A 31 30.97 -4.26 14.90
CA HIS A 31 30.77 -4.93 16.18
C HIS A 31 32.02 -4.75 17.07
N GLY A 32 31.89 -4.05 18.21
CA GLY A 32 32.97 -3.87 19.19
C GLY A 32 32.92 -2.55 19.99
N GLU A 33 32.30 -1.50 19.46
CA GLU A 33 32.21 -0.19 20.14
C GLU A 33 30.78 0.09 20.66
N CYS A 34 30.21 -0.85 21.40
CA CYS A 34 28.96 -0.63 22.11
C CYS A 34 29.26 0.23 23.35
N GLY A 35 29.26 1.55 23.16
CA GLY A 35 29.21 2.50 24.28
C GLY A 35 28.02 2.16 25.16
N THR A 36 28.21 2.26 26.48
CA THR A 36 27.20 1.95 27.48
C THR A 36 25.87 2.64 27.16
N LEU A 37 24.77 1.86 27.12
CA LEU A 37 23.39 2.25 26.77
C LEU A 37 22.79 3.45 27.54
N ALA A 38 23.53 4.05 28.47
CA ALA A 38 23.01 4.96 29.48
C ALA A 38 22.93 6.44 29.08
N ASP A 39 23.59 6.87 27.98
CA ASP A 39 23.66 8.30 27.61
C ASP A 39 22.88 8.66 26.33
N THR A 40 21.97 7.79 25.90
CA THR A 40 21.04 8.10 24.81
C THR A 40 19.86 8.90 25.37
N THR A 41 19.92 10.23 25.27
CA THR A 41 18.70 10.96 24.89
C THR A 41 18.23 10.32 23.58
N THR A 42 17.35 9.33 23.72
CA THR A 42 16.89 8.45 22.66
C THR A 42 16.47 9.29 21.48
N ASN A 43 17.17 9.14 20.36
CA ASN A 43 16.77 9.81 19.14
C ASN A 43 15.38 9.27 18.76
N CYS A 44 14.34 10.04 19.06
CA CYS A 44 12.93 9.72 18.85
C CYS A 44 12.59 9.39 17.39
N PHE A 45 13.50 9.71 16.46
CA PHE A 45 13.38 9.44 15.03
C PHE A 45 14.01 8.10 14.60
N TYR A 46 14.70 7.39 15.49
CA TYR A 46 15.23 6.05 15.19
C TYR A 46 14.11 5.10 14.74
N GLY A 47 14.35 4.39 13.63
CA GLY A 47 13.36 3.49 13.05
C GLY A 47 12.09 4.21 12.58
N ARG A 48 12.19 5.49 12.21
CA ARG A 48 11.09 6.29 11.64
C ARG A 48 11.38 6.73 10.21
N VAL A 49 10.31 7.07 9.51
CA VAL A 49 10.32 7.74 8.21
C VAL A 49 9.50 9.02 8.25
N LEU A 50 9.94 10.04 7.52
CA LEU A 50 9.17 11.24 7.21
C LEU A 50 8.46 11.05 5.89
N ARG A 51 7.15 11.32 5.88
CA ARG A 51 6.32 11.37 4.69
C ARG A 51 5.88 12.81 4.43
N ILE A 52 6.27 13.36 3.28
CA ILE A 52 6.05 14.76 2.92
C ILE A 52 5.33 14.82 1.57
N GLN A 53 4.38 15.74 1.39
CA GLN A 53 3.76 15.94 0.07
C GLN A 53 4.77 16.54 -0.91
N LYS A 54 4.80 16.02 -2.14
CA LYS A 54 5.70 16.49 -3.19
C LYS A 54 5.53 17.98 -3.50
N SER A 55 4.28 18.44 -3.57
CA SER A 55 3.97 19.84 -3.82
C SER A 55 4.51 20.75 -2.70
N GLU A 56 4.40 20.33 -1.44
CA GLU A 56 4.92 21.10 -0.30
C GLU A 56 6.44 21.10 -0.27
N LEU A 57 7.07 19.96 -0.55
CA LEU A 57 8.53 19.86 -0.65
C LEU A 57 9.09 20.72 -1.80
N ALA A 58 8.42 20.70 -2.96
CA ALA A 58 8.77 21.53 -4.11
C ALA A 58 8.59 23.02 -3.82
N MET A 59 7.52 23.42 -3.11
CA MET A 59 7.36 24.80 -2.63
C MET A 59 8.48 25.21 -1.68
N ALA A 60 8.92 24.32 -0.77
CA ALA A 60 10.06 24.56 0.12
C ALA A 60 11.36 24.85 -0.64
N ALA A 61 11.56 24.16 -1.76
CA ALA A 61 12.75 24.31 -2.60
C ALA A 61 12.89 25.73 -3.17
N GLN A 62 11.80 26.50 -3.24
CA GLN A 62 11.82 27.88 -3.75
C GLN A 62 12.17 28.94 -2.70
N VAL A 63 12.17 28.59 -1.41
CA VAL A 63 12.51 29.53 -0.34
C VAL A 63 13.99 29.91 -0.48
N GLU A 64 14.27 31.21 -0.66
CA GLU A 64 15.62 31.70 -0.94
C GLU A 64 16.64 31.25 0.12
N GLU A 65 17.76 30.73 -0.38
CA GLU A 65 18.91 30.24 0.38
C GLU A 65 19.45 31.27 1.39
N ALA A 66 19.24 32.57 1.12
CA ALA A 66 19.63 33.67 2.00
C ALA A 66 18.97 33.61 3.40
N SER A 67 17.77 33.03 3.51
CA SER A 67 17.11 32.80 4.80
C SER A 67 17.67 31.57 5.55
N CYS A 68 18.30 30.64 4.83
CA CYS A 68 18.83 29.37 5.32
C CYS A 68 20.27 29.47 5.87
N GLN A 69 20.97 30.60 5.68
CA GLN A 69 22.36 30.79 6.14
C GLN A 69 22.52 30.93 7.68
N ARG A 70 21.45 30.76 8.48
CA ARG A 70 21.61 30.65 9.94
C ARG A 70 22.28 29.31 10.26
N ARG A 71 23.48 29.37 10.86
CA ARG A 71 24.38 28.25 11.26
C ARG A 71 23.80 27.15 12.18
N ASN A 72 22.49 27.08 12.41
CA ASN A 72 21.92 25.99 13.20
C ASN A 72 21.63 24.79 12.31
N ASP A 73 22.46 23.75 12.42
CA ASP A 73 22.24 22.49 11.72
C ASP A 73 21.07 21.67 12.27
N ARG A 74 20.56 22.05 13.44
CA ARG A 74 19.42 21.40 14.09
C ARG A 74 18.20 22.30 14.11
N PHE A 75 17.07 21.74 13.68
CA PHE A 75 15.78 22.41 13.69
C PHE A 75 14.86 21.80 14.74
N GLU A 76 14.07 22.65 15.38
CA GLU A 76 12.98 22.20 16.25
C GLU A 76 11.78 21.77 15.40
N LEU A 77 11.50 20.48 15.43
CA LEU A 77 10.31 19.87 14.85
C LEU A 77 9.20 19.88 15.90
N LYS A 78 8.08 20.54 15.57
CA LYS A 78 6.92 20.65 16.45
C LYS A 78 5.94 19.52 16.14
N GLU A 79 5.57 18.76 17.15
CA GLU A 79 4.41 17.86 17.05
C GLU A 79 3.14 18.69 17.12
N SER A 80 2.21 18.38 16.21
CA SER A 80 0.86 18.92 16.28
C SER A 80 0.18 18.41 17.55
N ARG A 81 -0.17 19.32 18.47
CA ARG A 81 -1.09 19.01 19.58
C ARG A 81 -2.56 19.08 19.17
N ASP A 82 -2.82 19.51 17.94
CA ASP A 82 -4.16 19.76 17.41
C ASP A 82 -4.91 18.50 16.99
N SER A 83 -6.21 18.68 16.79
CA SER A 83 -7.17 17.66 16.36
C SER A 83 -6.66 16.83 15.17
N LEU A 84 -6.92 15.51 15.20
CA LEU A 84 -6.63 14.56 14.13
C LEU A 84 -6.95 15.14 12.73
N THR A 85 -6.00 14.99 11.81
CA THR A 85 -6.19 15.36 10.40
C THR A 85 -7.30 14.53 9.76
N SER A 86 -7.86 14.98 8.63
CA SER A 86 -8.89 14.21 7.91
C SER A 86 -8.40 12.81 7.50
N SER A 87 -7.12 12.66 7.12
CA SER A 87 -6.54 11.34 6.81
C SER A 87 -6.39 10.46 8.07
N GLU A 88 -5.99 11.04 9.20
CA GLU A 88 -5.91 10.32 10.48
C GLU A 88 -7.29 9.89 10.97
N ARG A 89 -8.30 10.77 10.89
CA ARG A 89 -9.69 10.45 11.20
C ARG A 89 -10.22 9.34 10.29
N PHE A 90 -10.00 9.45 8.99
CA PHE A 90 -10.39 8.41 8.04
C PHE A 90 -9.77 7.05 8.39
N ARG A 91 -8.45 6.99 8.62
CA ARG A 91 -7.80 5.74 8.98
C ARG A 91 -8.29 5.17 10.29
N ARG A 92 -8.45 6.01 11.32
CA ARG A 92 -8.84 5.56 12.66
C ARG A 92 -10.31 5.19 12.77
N LEU A 93 -11.19 5.96 12.16
CA LEU A 93 -12.64 5.85 12.36
C LEU A 93 -13.35 5.08 11.25
N ILE A 94 -12.79 5.05 10.03
CA ILE A 94 -13.41 4.37 8.88
C ILE A 94 -12.67 3.08 8.57
N VAL A 95 -11.35 3.14 8.39
CA VAL A 95 -10.56 1.96 7.96
C VAL A 95 -10.29 1.01 9.12
N GLY A 96 -9.82 1.52 10.25
CA GLY A 96 -9.36 0.74 11.40
C GLY A 96 -10.39 -0.25 11.97
N PRO A 97 -11.67 0.13 12.17
CA PRO A 97 -12.67 -0.78 12.74
C PRO A 97 -12.94 -2.02 11.90
N ILE A 98 -12.75 -1.94 10.58
CA ILE A 98 -13.00 -3.04 9.64
C ILE A 98 -11.69 -3.77 9.32
N LEU A 99 -10.62 -3.03 9.00
CA LEU A 99 -9.33 -3.60 8.62
C LEU A 99 -8.63 -4.30 9.79
N GLY A 100 -8.77 -3.76 11.00
CA GLY A 100 -8.01 -4.13 12.18
C GLY A 100 -6.99 -3.05 12.53
N SER A 101 -7.16 -2.42 13.69
CA SER A 101 -6.27 -1.39 14.23
C SER A 101 -4.84 -1.89 14.45
N CYS A 102 -4.63 -3.19 14.70
CA CYS A 102 -3.29 -3.75 14.85
C CYS A 102 -2.44 -3.62 13.57
N TYR A 103 -3.05 -3.54 12.40
CA TYR A 103 -2.35 -3.40 11.12
C TYR A 103 -2.11 -1.94 10.71
N LEU A 104 -2.64 -0.97 11.45
CA LEU A 104 -2.49 0.45 11.16
C LEU A 104 -1.67 1.13 12.25
N ASP A 105 -0.81 2.06 11.86
CA ASP A 105 -0.15 2.93 12.82
C ASP A 105 -0.81 4.29 12.90
N SER A 106 -0.91 4.80 14.13
CA SER A 106 -1.27 6.18 14.37
C SER A 106 -0.08 7.06 13.99
N PRO A 107 -0.21 7.94 12.99
CA PRO A 107 0.87 8.84 12.62
C PRO A 107 1.00 9.97 13.61
N ASN A 108 2.21 10.51 13.68
CA ASN A 108 2.43 11.82 14.29
C ASN A 108 2.55 12.85 13.19
N THR A 109 1.70 13.89 13.23
CA THR A 109 1.85 15.05 12.36
C THR A 109 2.95 15.96 12.92
N LEU A 110 3.91 16.31 12.07
CA LEU A 110 5.00 17.24 12.36
C LEU A 110 4.88 18.50 11.49
N PHE A 111 5.30 19.63 12.04
CA PHE A 111 5.55 20.86 11.29
C PHE A 111 7.06 21.05 11.15
N LEU A 112 7.53 21.02 9.89
CA LEU A 112 8.92 21.13 9.51
C LEU A 112 9.20 22.55 9.01
N PRO A 113 10.25 23.24 9.48
CA PRO A 113 10.61 24.54 8.93
C PRO A 113 10.90 24.46 7.41
N ALA A 114 10.48 25.46 6.64
CA ALA A 114 10.79 25.50 5.20
C ALA A 114 12.28 25.26 4.86
N PRO A 115 13.26 25.86 5.58
CA PRO A 115 14.69 25.59 5.40
C PRO A 115 15.09 24.13 5.62
N PHE A 116 14.42 23.41 6.53
CA PHE A 116 14.67 21.98 6.76
C PHE A 116 14.26 21.18 5.52
N CYS A 117 13.05 21.41 5.00
CA CYS A 117 12.54 20.75 3.80
C CYS A 117 13.34 21.11 2.53
N HIS A 118 13.81 22.35 2.42
CA HIS A 118 14.69 22.79 1.34
C HIS A 118 15.97 21.94 1.30
N ARG A 119 16.64 21.76 2.46
CA ARG A 119 17.84 20.91 2.55
C ARG A 119 17.53 19.44 2.25
N LEU A 120 16.40 18.90 2.71
CA LEU A 120 15.98 17.54 2.34
C LEU A 120 15.81 17.37 0.82
N TYR A 121 15.20 18.36 0.16
CA TYR A 121 15.03 18.37 -1.28
C TYR A 121 16.39 18.35 -1.99
N GLN A 122 17.30 19.27 -1.62
CA GLN A 122 18.64 19.34 -2.20
C GLN A 122 19.44 18.06 -1.99
N ASN A 123 19.41 17.50 -0.78
CA ASN A 123 20.11 16.26 -0.45
C ASN A 123 19.61 15.09 -1.29
N ALA A 124 18.29 14.95 -1.48
CA ALA A 124 17.70 13.89 -2.29
C ALA A 124 18.03 14.02 -3.79
N ILE A 125 17.98 15.23 -4.34
CA ILE A 125 18.33 15.46 -5.75
C ILE A 125 19.83 15.23 -5.97
N SER A 126 20.67 15.73 -5.05
CA SER A 126 22.13 15.62 -5.16
C SER A 126 22.65 14.20 -4.95
N SER A 127 21.92 13.35 -4.22
CA SER A 127 22.33 11.95 -4.03
C SER A 127 22.17 11.10 -5.29
N GLY A 128 21.33 11.53 -6.23
CA GLY A 128 21.00 10.77 -7.44
C GLY A 128 20.04 9.59 -7.20
N ASP A 129 19.52 9.43 -5.98
CA ASP A 129 18.61 8.32 -5.63
C ASP A 129 17.19 8.53 -6.16
N VAL A 130 16.81 9.77 -6.52
CA VAL A 130 15.50 10.09 -7.11
C VAL A 130 15.48 9.63 -8.58
N PRO A 131 14.60 8.69 -8.96
CA PRO A 131 14.59 8.18 -10.33
C PRO A 131 14.26 9.26 -11.36
N SER A 132 14.95 9.29 -12.51
CA SER A 132 14.79 10.36 -13.51
C SER A 132 13.36 10.58 -14.01
N SER A 133 12.52 9.53 -14.06
CA SER A 133 11.11 9.65 -14.46
C SER A 133 10.23 10.36 -13.45
N ARG A 134 10.76 10.58 -12.24
CA ARG A 134 10.07 11.23 -11.13
C ARG A 134 10.50 12.66 -10.94
N LEU A 135 11.63 13.09 -11.49
CA LEU A 135 12.16 14.44 -11.35
C LEU A 135 11.14 15.51 -11.78
N SER A 136 10.39 15.27 -12.85
CA SER A 136 9.34 16.21 -13.28
C SER A 136 8.22 16.43 -12.25
N SER A 137 8.06 15.51 -11.28
CA SER A 137 7.10 15.66 -10.16
C SER A 137 7.70 16.38 -8.95
N TRP A 138 9.01 16.60 -8.96
CA TRP A 138 9.77 17.40 -8.00
C TRP A 138 10.02 18.82 -8.51
N GLU A 139 9.88 19.05 -9.81
CA GLU A 139 9.94 20.37 -10.43
C GLU A 139 8.65 21.15 -10.09
N THR A 140 8.80 22.34 -9.53
CA THR A 140 7.65 23.23 -9.38
C THR A 140 7.35 23.88 -10.71
N GLN A 141 6.09 23.89 -11.14
CA GLN A 141 5.68 24.83 -12.19
C GLN A 141 6.01 26.24 -11.68
N GLN A 142 6.70 27.05 -12.49
CA GLN A 142 7.14 28.42 -12.17
C GLN A 142 5.95 29.40 -11.99
N GLN A 143 4.95 29.05 -11.19
CA GLN A 143 4.00 30.02 -10.67
C GLN A 143 4.72 30.78 -9.58
N GLN A 144 4.71 32.12 -9.68
CA GLN A 144 5.29 33.03 -8.70
C GLN A 144 4.69 32.74 -7.32
N VAL A 145 5.40 31.95 -6.51
CA VAL A 145 5.05 31.75 -5.11
C VAL A 145 5.33 33.08 -4.42
N ASN A 146 4.30 33.68 -3.85
CA ASN A 146 4.45 34.88 -3.06
C ASN A 146 5.27 34.52 -1.81
N VAL A 147 6.55 34.88 -1.82
CA VAL A 147 7.55 34.59 -0.76
C VAL A 147 7.11 35.12 0.61
N ASN A 148 6.15 36.07 0.64
CA ASN A 148 5.59 36.62 1.86
C ASN A 148 4.40 35.82 2.43
N ASN A 149 4.04 34.65 1.87
CA ASN A 149 2.97 33.83 2.44
C ASN A 149 3.45 33.16 3.75
N PRO A 150 2.89 33.52 4.93
CA PRO A 150 3.32 32.95 6.20
C PRO A 150 3.11 31.43 6.28
N GLN A 151 2.24 30.86 5.42
CA GLN A 151 2.06 29.41 5.32
C GLN A 151 3.27 28.66 4.76
N LEU A 152 4.23 29.35 4.13
CA LEU A 152 5.48 28.73 3.65
C LEU A 152 6.47 28.44 4.78
N ASN A 153 6.29 29.02 5.97
CA ASN A 153 7.28 28.90 7.04
C ASN A 153 7.33 27.50 7.66
N GLU A 154 6.21 26.77 7.65
CA GLU A 154 6.08 25.44 8.24
C GLU A 154 5.37 24.49 7.27
N ILE A 155 6.03 23.41 6.91
CA ILE A 155 5.54 22.36 6.03
C ILE A 155 5.05 21.19 6.87
N LYS A 156 3.86 20.71 6.54
CA LYS A 156 3.28 19.57 7.22
C LYS A 156 3.95 18.28 6.75
N ALA A 157 4.33 17.44 7.69
CA ALA A 157 4.85 16.10 7.44
C ALA A 157 4.19 15.08 8.34
N THR A 158 4.29 13.82 7.97
CA THR A 158 3.83 12.70 8.77
C THR A 158 5.03 11.84 9.17
N LEU A 159 5.24 11.66 10.47
CA LEU A 159 6.23 10.75 11.01
C LEU A 159 5.59 9.38 11.21
N LEU A 160 6.17 8.37 10.57
CA LEU A 160 5.68 6.99 10.57
C LEU A 160 6.79 6.04 11.07
N PRO A 161 6.45 4.87 11.64
CA PRO A 161 7.44 3.80 11.81
C PRO A 161 8.04 3.37 10.46
N ASN A 162 9.31 3.01 10.47
CA ASN A 162 9.95 2.37 9.33
C ASN A 162 9.63 0.87 9.34
N HIS A 163 8.76 0.41 8.45
CA HIS A 163 8.37 -1.00 8.38
C HIS A 163 9.42 -1.92 7.76
N THR A 164 10.49 -1.38 7.18
CA THR A 164 11.61 -2.17 6.65
C THR A 164 12.55 -2.69 7.75
N VAL A 165 12.29 -2.30 9.01
CA VAL A 165 12.95 -2.77 10.22
C VAL A 165 11.89 -3.17 11.24
N MET A 166 12.28 -3.93 12.27
CA MET A 166 11.37 -4.32 13.36
C MET A 166 12.08 -4.18 14.70
N LYS A 167 11.34 -3.73 15.73
CA LYS A 167 11.85 -3.70 17.09
C LYS A 167 12.07 -5.13 17.58
N LEU A 168 13.28 -5.41 18.05
CA LEU A 168 13.61 -6.71 18.62
C LEU A 168 12.92 -6.91 19.96
N HIS A 169 12.54 -8.14 20.23
CA HIS A 169 12.03 -8.51 21.53
C HIS A 169 13.13 -8.36 22.60
N PRO A 170 12.84 -7.82 23.81
CA PRO A 170 13.86 -7.62 24.84
C PRO A 170 14.65 -8.88 25.21
N LEU A 171 14.03 -10.06 25.12
CA LEU A 171 14.71 -11.34 25.39
C LEU A 171 15.69 -11.73 24.28
N PHE A 172 15.46 -11.33 23.03
CA PHE A 172 16.40 -11.59 21.94
C PHE A 172 17.73 -10.87 22.19
N VAL A 173 17.67 -9.67 22.76
CA VAL A 173 18.85 -8.86 23.11
C VAL A 173 19.71 -9.53 24.20
N ARG A 174 19.13 -10.43 25.01
CA ARG A 174 19.83 -11.10 26.11
C ARG A 174 20.55 -12.38 25.70
N THR A 175 20.04 -13.10 24.71
CA THR A 175 20.51 -14.46 24.38
C THR A 175 21.57 -14.49 23.27
N CYS A 176 21.63 -13.47 22.42
CA CYS A 176 22.58 -13.45 21.31
C CYS A 176 23.84 -12.63 21.66
N ASN A 177 24.92 -13.33 22.03
CA ASN A 177 26.26 -12.76 22.23
C ASN A 177 26.94 -12.39 20.90
N ASP A 178 26.38 -11.47 20.10
CA ASP A 178 27.10 -10.51 19.21
C ASP A 178 26.44 -10.22 17.84
N SER A 179 25.44 -10.98 17.37
CA SER A 179 24.78 -10.68 16.07
C SER A 179 23.31 -10.28 16.19
N TYR A 180 22.97 -9.12 15.61
CA TYR A 180 21.59 -8.72 15.36
C TYR A 180 20.94 -9.72 14.39
N PRO A 181 19.66 -10.06 14.56
CA PRO A 181 19.00 -10.99 13.65
C PRO A 181 18.82 -10.32 12.30
N THR A 182 18.90 -11.13 11.24
CA THR A 182 18.53 -10.69 9.91
C THR A 182 17.02 -10.50 9.84
N ILE A 183 16.60 -9.24 9.65
CA ILE A 183 15.20 -8.84 9.50
C ILE A 183 14.88 -8.75 8.02
N LEU A 184 13.90 -9.52 7.57
CA LEU A 184 13.34 -9.43 6.23
C LEU A 184 12.02 -8.67 6.27
N SER A 185 11.77 -7.83 5.28
CA SER A 185 10.52 -7.10 5.13
C SER A 185 10.05 -7.11 3.69
N VAL A 186 8.79 -7.46 3.47
CA VAL A 186 8.20 -7.62 2.13
C VAL A 186 7.05 -6.65 1.97
N GLU A 187 7.17 -5.71 1.04
CA GLU A 187 6.09 -4.80 0.63
C GLU A 187 5.28 -5.47 -0.50
N ILE A 188 3.96 -5.54 -0.32
CA ILE A 188 3.02 -6.09 -1.30
C ILE A 188 1.95 -5.06 -1.63
N LYS A 189 1.69 -4.86 -2.93
CA LYS A 189 0.50 -4.11 -3.42
C LYS A 189 -0.50 -5.11 -3.99
N PRO A 190 -1.51 -5.53 -3.21
CA PRO A 190 -2.32 -6.70 -3.55
C PRO A 190 -3.29 -6.43 -4.72
N LYS A 191 -3.64 -5.17 -4.97
CA LYS A 191 -4.66 -4.77 -5.97
C LYS A 191 -6.06 -5.28 -5.60
N ALA A 192 -7.01 -5.16 -6.52
CA ALA A 192 -8.39 -5.57 -6.33
C ALA A 192 -8.53 -7.10 -6.38
N GLY A 193 -8.89 -7.71 -5.25
CA GLY A 193 -9.11 -9.14 -5.07
C GLY A 193 -10.48 -9.66 -5.47
N TYR A 194 -11.17 -8.97 -6.38
CA TYR A 194 -12.53 -9.30 -6.80
C TYR A 194 -12.74 -9.08 -8.31
N LEU A 195 -13.79 -9.71 -8.84
CA LEU A 195 -14.32 -9.44 -10.19
C LEU A 195 -15.48 -8.45 -10.10
N ALA A 196 -15.70 -7.69 -11.17
CA ALA A 196 -16.90 -6.85 -11.22
C ALA A 196 -18.15 -7.75 -11.22
N GLU A 197 -19.16 -7.34 -10.45
CA GLU A 197 -20.46 -8.01 -10.40
C GLU A 197 -21.61 -7.00 -10.40
N SER A 198 -21.34 -5.75 -10.82
CA SER A 198 -22.37 -4.73 -10.92
C SER A 198 -23.06 -4.81 -12.28
N PRO A 199 -24.40 -4.82 -12.36
CA PRO A 199 -25.12 -4.70 -13.63
C PRO A 199 -24.92 -3.33 -14.30
N LEU A 200 -24.36 -2.34 -13.59
CA LEU A 200 -24.05 -1.01 -14.14
C LEU A 200 -22.81 -1.00 -15.04
N VAL A 201 -22.06 -2.11 -15.14
CA VAL A 201 -21.01 -2.27 -16.15
C VAL A 201 -21.60 -2.12 -17.54
N LEU A 202 -20.98 -1.27 -18.37
CA LEU A 202 -21.46 -1.01 -19.73
C LEU A 202 -21.32 -2.27 -20.60
N PRO A 203 -22.19 -2.50 -21.60
CA PRO A 203 -22.10 -3.65 -22.50
C PRO A 203 -20.70 -3.89 -23.06
N ASP A 204 -20.06 -2.85 -23.60
CA ASP A 204 -18.72 -2.92 -24.18
C ASP A 204 -17.59 -3.10 -23.15
N HIS A 205 -17.90 -3.10 -21.85
CA HIS A 205 -16.96 -3.27 -20.75
C HIS A 205 -17.16 -4.60 -20.00
N ARG A 206 -18.05 -5.49 -20.46
CA ARG A 206 -18.43 -6.73 -19.74
C ARG A 206 -17.31 -7.76 -19.61
N CYS A 207 -16.18 -7.59 -20.29
CA CYS A 207 -14.96 -8.34 -19.99
C CYS A 207 -14.56 -8.26 -18.49
N LYS A 208 -14.96 -7.20 -17.79
CA LYS A 208 -14.80 -7.00 -16.34
C LYS A 208 -15.48 -8.10 -15.48
N TYR A 209 -16.46 -8.81 -16.02
CA TYR A 209 -17.09 -9.93 -15.33
C TYR A 209 -16.22 -11.19 -15.30
N TYR A 210 -15.17 -11.28 -16.12
CA TYR A 210 -14.35 -12.49 -16.23
C TYR A 210 -12.87 -12.24 -15.91
N HIS A 211 -12.45 -10.98 -15.93
CA HIS A 211 -11.07 -10.59 -15.74
C HIS A 211 -10.95 -9.57 -14.61
N THR A 212 -9.96 -9.77 -13.76
CA THR A 212 -9.64 -8.80 -12.71
C THR A 212 -9.23 -7.47 -13.33
N ARG A 213 -9.47 -6.38 -12.59
CA ARG A 213 -8.99 -5.06 -13.00
C ARG A 213 -7.47 -5.05 -13.23
N TYR A 214 -6.72 -5.85 -12.46
CA TYR A 214 -5.27 -5.99 -12.63
C TYR A 214 -4.91 -6.61 -13.98
N SER A 215 -5.51 -7.75 -14.34
CA SER A 215 -5.19 -8.44 -15.58
C SER A 215 -5.59 -7.62 -16.81
N LEU A 216 -6.74 -6.93 -16.77
CA LEU A 216 -7.15 -5.98 -17.80
C LEU A 216 -6.14 -4.83 -17.96
N GLN A 217 -5.66 -4.26 -16.85
CA GLN A 217 -4.63 -3.22 -16.91
C GLN A 217 -3.31 -3.73 -17.48
N GLN A 218 -2.90 -4.96 -17.17
CA GLN A 218 -1.71 -5.56 -17.77
C GLN A 218 -1.84 -5.68 -19.29
N THR A 219 -3.00 -6.13 -19.79
CA THR A 219 -3.29 -6.18 -21.24
C THR A 219 -3.20 -4.79 -21.88
N LEU A 220 -3.76 -3.76 -21.25
CA LEU A 220 -3.71 -2.39 -21.78
C LEU A 220 -2.29 -1.81 -21.79
N MET A 221 -1.45 -2.18 -20.81
CA MET A 221 -0.04 -1.77 -20.76
C MET A 221 0.79 -2.49 -21.83
N GLU A 222 0.57 -3.78 -22.02
CA GLU A 222 1.19 -4.58 -23.09
C GLU A 222 0.85 -4.03 -24.48
N ARG A 223 -0.40 -3.63 -24.70
CA ARG A 223 -0.86 -2.99 -25.95
C ARG A 223 -0.40 -1.52 -26.10
N GLY A 224 0.27 -0.95 -25.09
CA GLY A 224 0.72 0.45 -25.11
C GLY A 224 -0.39 1.50 -24.98
N ILE A 225 -1.65 1.08 -24.75
CA ILE A 225 -2.82 1.96 -24.56
C ILE A 225 -2.68 2.74 -23.25
N VAL A 226 -2.22 2.06 -22.20
CA VAL A 226 -1.95 2.66 -20.89
C VAL A 226 -0.46 2.67 -20.64
N LYS A 227 0.13 3.85 -20.44
CA LYS A 227 1.54 3.99 -20.02
C LYS A 227 1.59 4.39 -18.55
N LYS A 228 2.24 3.57 -17.71
CA LYS A 228 2.53 3.94 -16.31
C LYS A 228 3.91 4.60 -16.23
N GLY A 229 4.11 5.46 -15.23
CA GLY A 229 5.38 6.18 -15.04
C GLY A 229 6.59 5.24 -14.91
N TRP A 230 6.41 4.11 -14.23
CA TRP A 230 7.46 3.08 -14.07
C TRP A 230 7.75 2.30 -15.37
N CYS A 231 6.82 2.25 -16.34
CA CYS A 231 7.10 1.63 -17.64
C CYS A 231 8.05 2.45 -18.52
N ARG A 232 8.14 3.79 -18.31
CA ARG A 232 8.88 4.70 -19.20
C ARG A 232 10.41 4.63 -19.06
N GLN A 233 10.92 4.06 -17.97
CA GLN A 233 12.35 4.17 -17.64
C GLN A 233 13.27 3.21 -18.40
N LYS A 234 12.75 2.09 -18.91
CA LYS A 234 13.57 1.16 -19.71
C LYS A 234 13.97 1.73 -21.08
N GLU A 235 13.30 2.79 -21.54
CA GLU A 235 13.54 3.39 -22.86
C GLU A 235 14.71 4.39 -22.87
N GLN A 236 15.09 4.98 -21.74
CA GLN A 236 16.08 6.09 -21.71
C GLN A 236 17.54 5.68 -21.45
N HIS A 237 17.81 4.46 -20.98
CA HIS A 237 19.18 4.02 -20.65
C HIS A 237 19.99 3.44 -21.82
N LYS A 238 19.47 3.44 -23.06
CA LYS A 238 20.13 2.83 -24.23
C LYS A 238 20.64 3.80 -25.29
N SER A 239 20.48 5.11 -25.10
CA SER A 239 20.87 6.12 -26.10
C SER A 239 22.16 6.84 -25.73
N VAL A 240 23.33 6.18 -25.81
CA VAL A 240 24.60 6.92 -25.98
C VAL A 240 25.60 6.20 -26.91
N ASP A 241 25.69 4.88 -26.94
CA ASP A 241 26.71 4.19 -27.77
C ASP A 241 26.08 3.14 -28.68
N ASP A 242 25.80 3.55 -29.93
CA ASP A 242 26.06 2.79 -31.17
C ASP A 242 25.21 3.38 -32.31
N GLY A 243 25.90 4.04 -33.25
CA GLY A 243 25.31 4.70 -34.41
C GLY A 243 24.88 3.72 -35.52
N ASP A 244 24.18 2.65 -35.18
CA ASP A 244 23.60 1.74 -36.18
C ASP A 244 22.06 1.85 -36.16
N SER A 245 21.58 2.68 -37.07
CA SER A 245 20.19 3.07 -37.23
C SER A 245 19.45 2.05 -38.10
N ASP A 246 19.04 0.88 -37.58
CA ASP A 246 17.86 0.18 -38.12
C ASP A 246 17.35 -1.02 -37.28
N THR A 247 17.06 -0.85 -35.98
CA THR A 247 16.06 -1.73 -35.33
C THR A 247 15.36 -1.01 -34.19
N THR A 248 14.10 -0.61 -34.43
CA THR A 248 13.12 -0.32 -33.38
C THR A 248 12.85 -1.60 -32.57
N THR A 249 13.77 -1.97 -31.68
CA THR A 249 13.51 -2.97 -30.63
C THR A 249 12.69 -2.29 -29.54
N GLN A 250 11.39 -2.14 -29.83
CA GLN A 250 10.37 -1.76 -28.87
C GLN A 250 10.52 -2.66 -27.64
N HIS A 251 10.90 -2.06 -26.50
CA HIS A 251 11.06 -2.82 -25.26
C HIS A 251 9.68 -3.37 -24.85
N ASN A 252 9.48 -4.67 -25.10
CA ASN A 252 8.22 -5.34 -24.83
C ASN A 252 7.94 -5.37 -23.33
N PHE A 253 6.88 -4.68 -22.92
CA PHE A 253 6.31 -4.79 -21.58
C PHE A 253 5.96 -6.26 -21.31
N THR A 254 6.51 -6.85 -20.26
CA THR A 254 6.19 -8.23 -19.86
C THR A 254 5.04 -8.21 -18.86
N ARG A 255 3.89 -8.75 -19.28
CA ARG A 255 2.71 -8.94 -18.43
C ARG A 255 3.04 -9.81 -17.22
N SER A 256 2.50 -9.42 -16.07
CA SER A 256 2.54 -10.26 -14.87
C SER A 256 1.43 -11.31 -14.90
N ASN A 257 1.78 -12.54 -14.51
CA ASN A 257 0.83 -13.65 -14.30
C ASN A 257 0.22 -13.64 -12.90
N TYR A 258 0.61 -12.69 -12.03
CA TYR A 258 0.02 -12.53 -10.71
C TYR A 258 -1.51 -12.35 -10.79
N SER A 259 -2.22 -13.17 -10.01
CA SER A 259 -3.67 -13.09 -9.83
C SER A 259 -4.00 -12.57 -8.42
N PRO A 260 -4.63 -11.39 -8.29
CA PRO A 260 -5.17 -10.95 -7.01
C PRO A 260 -6.20 -11.93 -6.43
N LEU A 261 -7.02 -12.60 -7.26
CA LEU A 261 -8.01 -13.56 -6.76
C LEU A 261 -7.35 -14.68 -5.97
N ASP A 262 -6.19 -15.15 -6.45
CA ASP A 262 -5.43 -16.24 -5.82
C ASP A 262 -4.85 -15.79 -4.47
N LEU A 263 -4.34 -14.54 -4.39
CA LEU A 263 -3.86 -13.96 -3.14
C LEU A 263 -4.98 -13.78 -2.11
N PHE A 264 -6.17 -13.39 -2.55
CA PHE A 264 -7.35 -13.18 -1.69
C PHE A 264 -8.22 -14.44 -1.49
N SER A 265 -7.78 -15.59 -1.98
CA SER A 265 -8.58 -16.82 -1.98
C SER A 265 -8.80 -17.45 -0.60
N GLY A 266 -7.97 -17.10 0.38
CA GLY A 266 -7.89 -17.80 1.67
C GLY A 266 -7.30 -19.22 1.57
N ASN A 267 -6.92 -19.68 0.37
CA ASN A 267 -6.30 -20.97 0.15
C ASN A 267 -4.77 -20.82 0.12
N LEU A 268 -4.08 -21.44 1.08
CA LEU A 268 -2.63 -21.30 1.23
C LEU A 268 -1.84 -21.60 -0.06
N MET A 269 -2.20 -22.64 -0.82
CA MET A 269 -1.49 -23.00 -2.05
C MET A 269 -1.68 -21.94 -3.16
N GLN A 270 -2.88 -21.38 -3.30
CA GLN A 270 -3.15 -20.31 -4.26
C GLN A 270 -2.44 -19.01 -3.85
N MET A 271 -2.45 -18.68 -2.56
CA MET A 271 -1.73 -17.53 -2.02
C MET A 271 -0.22 -17.63 -2.27
N GLU A 272 0.37 -18.80 -2.02
CA GLU A 272 1.78 -19.08 -2.31
C GLU A 272 2.05 -18.96 -3.82
N GLY A 273 1.19 -19.53 -4.67
CA GLY A 273 1.29 -19.39 -6.13
C GLY A 273 1.27 -17.93 -6.59
N ALA A 274 0.37 -17.11 -6.04
CA ALA A 274 0.28 -15.69 -6.35
C ALA A 274 1.55 -14.93 -5.97
N LEU A 275 2.10 -15.20 -4.78
CA LEU A 275 3.36 -14.60 -4.30
C LEU A 275 4.56 -15.06 -5.13
N ARG A 276 4.56 -16.32 -5.59
CA ARG A 276 5.57 -16.86 -6.49
C ARG A 276 5.55 -16.14 -7.84
N GLU A 277 4.37 -15.90 -8.42
CA GLU A 277 4.26 -15.11 -9.65
C GLU A 277 4.68 -13.64 -9.47
N LEU A 278 4.37 -13.03 -8.32
CA LEU A 278 4.90 -11.72 -7.95
C LEU A 278 6.43 -11.72 -7.87
N SER A 279 7.04 -12.75 -7.30
CA SER A 279 8.50 -12.83 -7.18
C SER A 279 9.21 -12.95 -8.55
N LYS A 280 8.54 -13.54 -9.55
CA LYS A 280 9.05 -13.66 -10.93
C LYS A 280 8.94 -12.35 -11.71
N ASN A 281 7.84 -11.61 -11.53
CA ASN A 281 7.58 -10.33 -12.19
C ASN A 281 7.08 -9.30 -11.17
N MET A 282 8.03 -8.73 -10.41
CA MET A 282 7.77 -7.89 -9.23
C MET A 282 7.03 -6.59 -9.55
N GLN A 283 7.30 -6.00 -10.73
CA GLN A 283 6.81 -4.69 -11.15
C GLN A 283 6.84 -3.68 -9.99
N ASN A 284 5.73 -2.99 -9.71
CA ASN A 284 5.57 -2.16 -8.52
C ASN A 284 4.72 -2.84 -7.43
N ASN A 285 4.54 -4.16 -7.51
CA ASN A 285 3.65 -4.94 -6.66
C ASN A 285 4.38 -5.71 -5.55
N PHE A 286 5.68 -5.94 -5.68
CA PHE A 286 6.48 -6.74 -4.76
C PHE A 286 7.86 -6.13 -4.55
N CYS A 287 8.28 -5.92 -3.31
CA CYS A 287 9.60 -5.42 -2.95
C CYS A 287 10.08 -6.08 -1.67
N VAL A 288 11.37 -6.38 -1.55
CA VAL A 288 11.94 -7.02 -0.36
C VAL A 288 13.11 -6.19 0.15
N TRP A 289 13.15 -6.05 1.48
CA TRP A 289 14.17 -5.39 2.24
C TRP A 289 14.82 -6.36 3.23
N CYS A 290 16.11 -6.19 3.46
CA CYS A 290 16.90 -6.84 4.50
C CYS A 290 17.54 -5.76 5.36
N ASN A 291 17.23 -5.74 6.66
CA ASN A 291 17.73 -4.75 7.63
C ASN A 291 17.60 -3.30 7.11
N GLY A 292 16.42 -2.96 6.57
CA GLY A 292 16.13 -1.64 6.03
C GLY A 292 16.80 -1.30 4.68
N SER A 293 17.54 -2.22 4.07
CA SER A 293 18.15 -2.06 2.75
C SER A 293 17.43 -2.93 1.73
N LYS A 294 17.09 -2.39 0.56
CA LYS A 294 16.36 -3.12 -0.47
C LYS A 294 17.27 -4.16 -1.12
N ILE A 295 16.71 -5.36 -1.36
CA ILE A 295 17.43 -6.52 -1.91
C ILE A 295 16.73 -7.13 -3.13
N PHE A 296 15.43 -6.87 -3.26
CA PHE A 296 14.62 -7.23 -4.42
C PHE A 296 13.61 -6.12 -4.73
N GLY A 297 13.40 -5.86 -6.02
CA GLY A 297 12.40 -4.91 -6.53
C GLY A 297 12.90 -4.18 -7.76
N GLU A 298 12.18 -3.13 -8.15
CA GLU A 298 12.53 -2.32 -9.32
C GLU A 298 13.81 -1.50 -9.08
N TYR A 299 14.69 -1.43 -10.09
CA TYR A 299 15.86 -0.53 -10.20
C TYR A 299 17.13 -0.81 -9.38
N GLU A 300 17.26 -1.95 -8.70
CA GLU A 300 18.48 -2.26 -7.94
C GLU A 300 19.19 -3.55 -8.39
N SER A 301 20.50 -3.44 -8.60
CA SER A 301 21.41 -4.57 -8.72
C SER A 301 21.98 -4.91 -7.35
N PHE A 302 21.38 -5.89 -6.66
CA PHE A 302 21.94 -6.41 -5.42
C PHE A 302 23.04 -7.45 -5.72
N PRO A 303 24.25 -7.34 -5.12
CA PRO A 303 25.33 -8.28 -5.40
C PRO A 303 24.96 -9.72 -5.04
N SER A 304 25.23 -10.68 -5.94
CA SER A 304 24.85 -12.08 -5.77
C SER A 304 25.40 -12.72 -4.48
N ALA A 305 26.64 -12.39 -4.12
CA ALA A 305 27.30 -12.91 -2.91
C ALA A 305 26.54 -12.59 -1.62
N LYS A 306 25.84 -11.45 -1.56
CA LYS A 306 25.08 -11.03 -0.38
C LYS A 306 23.84 -11.89 -0.10
N TYR A 307 23.28 -12.56 -1.11
CA TYR A 307 22.15 -13.48 -0.87
C TYR A 307 22.59 -14.70 -0.05
N SER A 308 23.81 -15.19 -0.29
CA SER A 308 24.39 -16.29 0.47
C SER A 308 24.72 -15.90 1.90
N GLU A 309 25.21 -14.68 2.11
CA GLU A 309 25.41 -14.10 3.45
C GLU A 309 24.08 -14.02 4.22
N ILE A 310 23.02 -13.49 3.58
CA ILE A 310 21.68 -13.42 4.18
C ILE A 310 21.19 -14.83 4.58
N LEU A 311 21.27 -15.81 3.68
CA LEU A 311 20.86 -17.19 4.00
C LEU A 311 21.67 -17.79 5.13
N HIS A 312 22.98 -17.56 5.14
CA HIS A 312 23.85 -18.01 6.23
C HIS A 312 23.42 -17.39 7.56
N ASP A 313 23.10 -16.10 7.59
CA ASP A 313 22.70 -15.39 8.80
C ASP A 313 21.31 -15.80 9.30
N LEU A 314 20.37 -16.12 8.39
CA LEU A 314 19.02 -16.57 8.75
C LEU A 314 19.02 -17.96 9.41
N PHE A 315 19.90 -18.86 8.96
CA PHE A 315 19.90 -20.25 9.40
C PHE A 315 21.11 -20.65 10.27
N ARG A 316 22.10 -19.76 10.42
CA ARG A 316 23.36 -19.98 11.15
C ARG A 316 24.04 -21.32 10.80
N MET A 317 23.83 -21.81 9.58
CA MET A 317 24.31 -23.13 9.14
C MET A 317 25.72 -23.06 8.55
N HIS A 318 26.55 -24.05 8.89
CA HIS A 318 27.85 -24.31 8.26
C HIS A 318 27.74 -24.50 6.73
N PRO A 319 28.82 -24.22 5.97
CA PRO A 319 28.69 -23.58 4.67
C PRO A 319 28.03 -24.48 3.63
N TRP A 320 27.01 -23.92 2.98
CA TRP A 320 26.37 -24.40 1.77
C TRP A 320 27.37 -24.37 0.60
N LYS A 321 28.40 -25.22 0.65
CA LYS A 321 29.52 -25.19 -0.32
C LYS A 321 29.13 -25.62 -1.74
N GLN A 322 27.88 -26.02 -2.00
CA GLN A 322 27.48 -26.61 -3.29
C GLN A 322 26.33 -25.90 -4.03
N HIS A 323 25.66 -24.89 -3.45
CA HIS A 323 24.46 -24.27 -4.06
C HIS A 323 24.50 -22.72 -4.16
N LEU A 324 25.69 -22.11 -4.15
CA LEU A 324 25.83 -20.65 -4.24
C LEU A 324 25.18 -20.05 -5.50
N SER A 325 25.10 -20.81 -6.60
CA SER A 325 24.45 -20.37 -7.84
C SER A 325 22.92 -20.17 -7.70
N GLU A 326 22.30 -20.73 -6.66
CA GLU A 326 20.84 -20.72 -6.46
C GLU A 326 20.39 -19.91 -5.24
N ALA A 327 21.31 -19.31 -4.49
CA ALA A 327 21.02 -18.59 -3.24
C ALA A 327 19.90 -17.54 -3.39
N ARG A 328 19.86 -16.84 -4.52
CA ARG A 328 18.80 -15.88 -4.84
C ARG A 328 17.41 -16.55 -4.89
N SER A 329 17.30 -17.68 -5.58
CA SER A 329 16.03 -18.42 -5.74
C SER A 329 15.60 -19.02 -4.40
N ILE A 330 16.53 -19.65 -3.70
CA ILE A 330 16.27 -20.25 -2.38
C ILE A 330 15.76 -19.19 -1.40
N LEU A 331 16.40 -18.01 -1.35
CA LEU A 331 15.95 -16.92 -0.49
C LEU A 331 14.53 -16.45 -0.85
N LEU A 332 14.22 -16.31 -2.13
CA LEU A 332 12.87 -15.95 -2.56
C LEU A 332 11.84 -17.03 -2.20
N ASP A 333 12.18 -18.31 -2.36
CA ASP A 333 11.30 -19.42 -1.98
C ASP A 333 11.00 -19.42 -0.48
N VAL A 334 12.02 -19.20 0.36
CA VAL A 334 11.85 -19.04 1.81
C VAL A 334 10.94 -17.86 2.13
N ILE A 335 11.18 -16.71 1.50
CA ILE A 335 10.36 -15.51 1.70
C ILE A 335 8.91 -15.77 1.32
N VAL A 336 8.67 -16.35 0.14
CA VAL A 336 7.33 -16.64 -0.37
C VAL A 336 6.59 -17.59 0.57
N ASP A 337 7.23 -18.68 0.99
CA ASP A 337 6.64 -19.67 1.92
C ASP A 337 6.26 -19.04 3.27
N VAL A 338 7.18 -18.28 3.87
CA VAL A 338 6.94 -17.61 5.16
C VAL A 338 5.85 -16.55 5.06
N VAL A 339 5.89 -15.71 4.02
CA VAL A 339 4.88 -14.66 3.82
C VAL A 339 3.50 -15.26 3.54
N ALA A 340 3.40 -16.33 2.74
CA ALA A 340 2.14 -17.01 2.48
C ALA A 340 1.52 -17.54 3.78
N LYS A 341 2.33 -18.19 4.64
CA LYS A 341 1.90 -18.71 5.94
C LYS A 341 1.47 -17.58 6.89
N ILE A 342 2.20 -16.47 6.95
CA ILE A 342 1.80 -15.30 7.75
C ILE A 342 0.45 -14.76 7.28
N LEU A 343 0.31 -14.51 5.98
CA LEU A 343 -0.92 -13.94 5.42
C LEU A 343 -2.13 -14.88 5.53
N HIS A 344 -1.93 -16.19 5.49
CA HIS A 344 -3.00 -17.16 5.69
C HIS A 344 -3.48 -17.22 7.14
N ARG A 345 -2.62 -16.92 8.10
CA ARG A 345 -2.96 -16.88 9.54
C ARG A 345 -3.64 -15.57 9.94
N GLU A 346 -3.23 -14.46 9.34
CA GLU A 346 -3.76 -13.13 9.64
C GLU A 346 -5.09 -12.87 8.93
N THR A 347 -5.97 -12.08 9.54
CA THR A 347 -7.27 -11.71 8.94
C THR A 347 -7.17 -10.51 8.00
N LEU A 348 -5.95 -9.97 7.79
CA LEU A 348 -5.73 -8.76 7.00
C LEU A 348 -6.35 -8.85 5.60
N LEU A 349 -6.08 -9.92 4.84
CA LEU A 349 -6.55 -10.03 3.47
C LEU A 349 -8.07 -10.20 3.38
N GLU A 350 -8.66 -10.95 4.32
CA GLU A 350 -10.12 -11.08 4.44
C GLU A 350 -10.76 -9.71 4.72
N ASN A 351 -10.27 -8.99 5.73
CA ASN A 351 -10.80 -7.67 6.09
C ASN A 351 -10.59 -6.64 4.96
N LEU A 352 -9.44 -6.70 4.28
CA LEU A 352 -9.14 -5.84 3.15
C LEU A 352 -10.09 -6.14 1.98
N LEU A 353 -10.38 -7.42 1.70
CA LEU A 353 -11.34 -7.82 0.68
C LEU A 353 -12.75 -7.32 1.02
N CYS A 354 -13.17 -7.41 2.28
CA CYS A 354 -14.46 -6.86 2.74
C CYS A 354 -14.61 -5.38 2.40
N LEU A 355 -13.56 -4.57 2.63
CA LEU A 355 -13.58 -3.16 2.26
C LEU A 355 -13.51 -2.92 0.74
N GLN A 356 -12.81 -3.78 -0.01
CA GLN A 356 -12.78 -3.72 -1.47
C GLN A 356 -14.16 -4.04 -2.08
N LEU A 357 -14.91 -4.96 -1.49
CA LEU A 357 -16.25 -5.37 -1.95
C LEU A 357 -17.36 -4.33 -1.68
N LEU A 358 -17.04 -3.23 -0.99
CA LEU A 358 -17.92 -2.05 -0.90
C LEU A 358 -18.15 -1.39 -2.27
N ASP A 359 -17.32 -1.70 -3.26
CA ASP A 359 -17.61 -1.37 -4.65
C ASP A 359 -18.73 -2.26 -5.21
N VAL A 360 -19.96 -1.79 -5.04
CA VAL A 360 -21.17 -2.45 -5.56
C VAL A 360 -21.61 -1.96 -6.94
N ILE A 361 -21.02 -0.85 -7.41
CA ILE A 361 -21.45 -0.16 -8.63
C ILE A 361 -20.44 -0.23 -9.78
N ASP A 362 -19.23 -0.75 -9.56
CA ASP A 362 -18.09 -0.67 -10.49
C ASP A 362 -17.71 0.79 -10.85
N GLY A 363 -16.56 0.96 -11.51
CA GLY A 363 -16.18 2.25 -12.10
C GLY A 363 -17.22 2.83 -13.07
N ASP A 364 -17.92 2.00 -13.85
CA ASP A 364 -18.97 2.47 -14.79
C ASP A 364 -20.19 3.02 -14.04
N GLY A 365 -20.67 2.33 -13.01
CA GLY A 365 -21.75 2.83 -12.18
C GLY A 365 -21.35 4.06 -11.37
N ALA A 366 -20.10 4.15 -10.89
CA ALA A 366 -19.58 5.35 -10.23
C ALA A 366 -19.65 6.59 -11.15
N VAL A 367 -19.39 6.44 -12.45
CA VAL A 367 -19.57 7.52 -13.43
C VAL A 367 -21.04 7.96 -13.51
N LEU A 368 -21.97 7.02 -13.57
CA LEU A 368 -23.41 7.32 -13.66
C LEU A 368 -23.93 8.01 -12.39
N VAL A 369 -23.57 7.49 -11.22
CA VAL A 369 -23.95 8.05 -9.92
C VAL A 369 -23.33 9.43 -9.72
N TYR A 370 -22.08 9.63 -10.12
CA TYR A 370 -21.44 10.95 -10.05
C TYR A 370 -22.11 11.97 -10.97
N LYS A 371 -22.44 11.61 -12.21
CA LYS A 371 -23.23 12.49 -13.10
C LYS A 371 -24.58 12.87 -12.50
N ARG A 372 -25.26 11.91 -11.84
CA ARG A 372 -26.49 12.19 -11.10
C ARG A 372 -26.24 13.19 -9.96
N LEU A 373 -25.21 12.98 -9.14
CA LEU A 373 -24.87 13.88 -8.04
C LEU A 373 -24.57 15.30 -8.54
N VAL A 374 -23.82 15.44 -9.63
CA VAL A 374 -23.54 16.74 -10.25
C VAL A 374 -24.83 17.42 -10.70
N SER A 375 -25.78 16.69 -11.29
CA SER A 375 -27.09 17.26 -11.65
C SER A 375 -27.88 17.75 -10.43
N LEU A 376 -27.78 17.02 -9.30
CA LEU A 376 -28.41 17.40 -8.03
C LEU A 376 -27.69 18.56 -7.33
N CYS A 377 -26.48 18.89 -7.76
CA CYS A 377 -25.70 20.04 -7.31
C CYS A 377 -25.73 21.16 -8.37
N ASN A 378 -26.84 21.31 -9.09
CA ASN A 378 -27.06 22.35 -10.12
C ASN A 378 -25.97 22.37 -11.21
N GLY A 379 -25.37 21.22 -11.53
CA GLY A 379 -24.28 21.11 -12.50
C GLY A 379 -22.87 21.38 -11.94
N SER A 380 -22.73 21.68 -10.64
CA SER A 380 -21.44 21.97 -10.01
C SER A 380 -20.68 20.71 -9.61
N HIS A 381 -19.59 20.43 -10.33
CA HIS A 381 -18.64 19.37 -9.97
C HIS A 381 -17.99 19.61 -8.60
N SER A 382 -17.63 20.86 -8.30
CA SER A 382 -16.95 21.19 -7.04
C SER A 382 -17.86 20.99 -5.84
N GLU A 383 -19.15 21.31 -5.95
CA GLU A 383 -20.12 21.08 -4.87
C GLU A 383 -20.36 19.58 -4.66
N ALA A 384 -20.51 18.82 -5.75
CA ALA A 384 -20.65 17.36 -5.69
C ALA A 384 -19.45 16.70 -4.99
N GLU A 385 -18.23 17.11 -5.32
CA GLU A 385 -17.01 16.60 -4.70
C GLU A 385 -16.89 16.96 -3.23
N MET A 386 -17.15 18.23 -2.89
CA MET A 386 -17.12 18.70 -1.52
C MET A 386 -18.13 17.93 -0.65
N ALA A 387 -19.33 17.64 -1.19
CA ALA A 387 -20.35 16.86 -0.49
C ALA A 387 -19.89 15.41 -0.22
N VAL A 388 -19.16 14.79 -1.15
CA VAL A 388 -18.57 13.45 -0.94
C VAL A 388 -17.43 13.50 0.09
N GLU A 389 -16.56 14.51 0.02
CA GLU A 389 -15.42 14.63 0.93
C GLU A 389 -15.83 14.96 2.38
N GLN A 390 -16.91 15.72 2.56
CA GLN A 390 -17.50 15.99 3.88
C GLN A 390 -18.02 14.70 4.55
N ASN A 391 -18.45 13.71 3.77
CA ASN A 391 -18.94 12.43 4.28
C ASN A 391 -17.82 11.52 4.83
N PHE A 392 -16.54 11.83 4.59
CA PHE A 392 -15.41 11.09 5.17
C PHE A 392 -15.18 11.37 6.65
N ILE A 393 -15.91 12.32 7.25
CA ILE A 393 -15.78 12.71 8.65
C ILE A 393 -17.04 12.23 9.38
N PRO A 394 -16.97 11.16 10.20
CA PRO A 394 -18.07 10.81 11.08
C PRO A 394 -18.42 12.02 11.95
N LEU A 395 -19.68 12.45 11.92
CA LEU A 395 -20.14 13.65 12.62
C LEU A 395 -20.08 13.52 14.15
N ASP A 396 -19.90 12.31 14.69
CA ASP A 396 -19.82 12.13 16.12
C ASP A 396 -19.03 10.87 16.53
N ALA A 397 -18.20 10.99 17.58
CA ALA A 397 -17.43 9.88 18.16
C ALA A 397 -18.31 8.91 18.98
N SER A 398 -19.62 9.14 18.99
CA SER A 398 -20.64 8.32 19.64
C SER A 398 -21.00 7.05 18.87
N TRP A 399 -20.29 6.72 17.78
CA TRP A 399 -20.25 5.36 17.23
C TRP A 399 -19.79 4.41 18.32
N SER A 400 -20.76 3.86 19.04
CA SER A 400 -20.56 2.90 20.11
C SER A 400 -19.75 1.74 19.56
N SER A 401 -18.74 1.32 20.31
CA SER A 401 -17.85 0.20 20.05
C SER A 401 -18.54 -1.17 20.00
N SER A 402 -19.82 -1.24 19.63
CA SER A 402 -20.46 -2.48 19.20
C SER A 402 -19.76 -2.91 17.92
N SER A 403 -18.73 -3.75 18.09
CA SER A 403 -17.97 -4.33 16.98
C SER A 403 -18.92 -4.77 15.87
N PRO A 404 -18.62 -4.45 14.60
CA PRO A 404 -19.38 -5.01 13.49
C PRO A 404 -19.46 -6.53 13.67
N ARG A 405 -20.68 -7.07 13.67
CA ARG A 405 -20.92 -8.50 13.85
C ARG A 405 -20.16 -9.22 12.73
N ARG A 406 -19.15 -10.02 13.08
CA ARG A 406 -18.31 -10.77 12.13
C ARG A 406 -19.09 -11.81 11.30
N ASP A 407 -20.37 -12.02 11.61
CA ASP A 407 -21.24 -12.99 10.93
C ASP A 407 -22.16 -12.38 9.87
N CYS A 408 -21.81 -11.22 9.33
CA CYS A 408 -22.50 -10.67 8.16
C CYS A 408 -22.17 -11.52 6.94
N GLY A 409 -22.95 -12.59 6.72
CA GLY A 409 -22.93 -13.32 5.45
C GLY A 409 -23.04 -12.32 4.29
N MET A 410 -22.37 -12.63 3.17
CA MET A 410 -22.24 -11.79 1.96
C MET A 410 -23.56 -11.28 1.32
N GLN A 411 -24.70 -11.46 1.96
CA GLN A 411 -26.03 -11.16 1.43
C GLN A 411 -26.49 -9.73 1.72
N ASP A 412 -25.99 -9.06 2.76
CA ASP A 412 -26.37 -7.68 3.05
C ASP A 412 -25.31 -6.67 2.58
N LEU A 413 -25.61 -5.98 1.48
CA LEU A 413 -24.74 -4.96 0.88
C LEU A 413 -24.51 -3.75 1.79
N PHE A 414 -25.36 -3.54 2.81
CA PHE A 414 -25.22 -2.45 3.76
C PHE A 414 -24.31 -2.80 4.94
N ALA A 415 -24.28 -4.08 5.34
CA ALA A 415 -23.77 -4.48 6.64
C ALA A 415 -22.28 -4.21 6.86
N CYS A 416 -21.50 -4.14 5.79
CA CYS A 416 -20.06 -3.89 5.86
C CYS A 416 -19.68 -2.41 5.65
N SER A 417 -20.63 -1.54 5.30
CA SER A 417 -20.33 -0.13 5.03
C SER A 417 -20.05 0.63 6.33
N PRO A 418 -18.93 1.36 6.43
CA PRO A 418 -18.69 2.24 7.57
C PRO A 418 -19.49 3.56 7.49
N TYR A 419 -20.24 3.77 6.41
CA TYR A 419 -21.09 4.96 6.24
C TYR A 419 -22.54 4.61 6.58
N GLN A 420 -23.25 5.54 7.22
CA GLN A 420 -24.67 5.36 7.48
C GLN A 420 -25.45 5.37 6.16
N PRO A 421 -26.22 4.31 5.83
CA PRO A 421 -27.07 4.34 4.66
C PRO A 421 -28.21 5.36 4.84
N PRO A 422 -28.53 6.18 3.82
CA PRO A 422 -29.67 7.07 3.88
C PRO A 422 -30.98 6.30 3.79
N GLU A 423 -32.04 6.85 4.38
CA GLU A 423 -33.41 6.35 4.27
C GLU A 423 -33.99 6.69 2.88
N ASP A 424 -33.52 5.98 1.85
CA ASP A 424 -33.96 6.14 0.46
C ASP A 424 -34.42 4.79 -0.13
N THR A 425 -35.73 4.69 -0.43
CA THR A 425 -36.31 3.51 -1.07
C THR A 425 -35.67 3.20 -2.43
N ARG A 426 -35.24 4.21 -3.20
CA ARG A 426 -34.59 4.01 -4.50
C ARG A 426 -33.20 3.40 -4.34
N LEU A 427 -32.46 3.77 -3.30
CA LEU A 427 -31.19 3.11 -2.97
C LEU A 427 -31.40 1.64 -2.64
N ARG A 428 -32.40 1.32 -1.80
CA ARG A 428 -32.74 -0.08 -1.46
C ARG A 428 -33.12 -0.90 -2.69
N LEU A 429 -33.95 -0.35 -3.59
CA LEU A 429 -34.33 -1.01 -4.84
C LEU A 429 -33.12 -1.26 -5.74
N LEU A 430 -32.25 -0.25 -5.92
CA LEU A 430 -31.02 -0.40 -6.69
C LEU A 430 -30.13 -1.51 -6.13
N LEU A 431 -29.91 -1.54 -4.82
CA LEU A 431 -29.04 -2.53 -4.18
C LEU A 431 -29.63 -3.94 -4.22
N ASN A 432 -30.95 -4.09 -4.11
CA ASN A 432 -31.63 -5.36 -4.32
C ASN A 432 -31.45 -5.87 -5.75
N GLU A 433 -31.61 -4.99 -6.74
CA GLU A 433 -31.42 -5.33 -8.16
C GLU A 433 -29.96 -5.77 -8.44
N ILE A 434 -28.98 -5.06 -7.87
CA ILE A 434 -27.56 -5.44 -7.93
C ILE A 434 -27.35 -6.83 -7.29
N GLN A 435 -27.95 -7.10 -6.13
CA GLN A 435 -27.80 -8.36 -5.43
C GLN A 435 -28.40 -9.54 -6.21
N GLN A 436 -29.54 -9.34 -6.86
CA GLN A 436 -30.15 -10.34 -7.74
C GLN A 436 -29.26 -10.66 -8.94
N PHE A 437 -28.72 -9.63 -9.60
CA PHE A 437 -27.79 -9.82 -10.71
C PHE A 437 -26.50 -10.54 -10.26
N ARG A 438 -25.93 -10.17 -9.10
CA ARG A 438 -24.77 -10.85 -8.51
C ARG A 438 -25.02 -12.34 -8.33
N THR A 439 -26.17 -12.69 -7.78
CA THR A 439 -26.57 -14.09 -7.56
C THR A 439 -26.68 -14.84 -8.88
N HIS A 440 -27.32 -14.23 -9.89
CA HIS A 440 -27.44 -14.78 -11.23
C HIS A 440 -26.08 -15.00 -11.91
N LEU A 441 -25.21 -13.99 -11.88
CA LEU A 441 -23.88 -14.04 -12.50
C LEU A 441 -22.98 -15.11 -11.86
N ARG A 442 -23.02 -15.23 -10.54
CA ARG A 442 -22.28 -16.28 -9.81
C ARG A 442 -22.76 -17.69 -10.18
N TYR A 443 -24.08 -17.87 -10.30
CA TYR A 443 -24.65 -19.13 -10.74
C TYR A 443 -24.18 -19.51 -12.15
N GLN A 444 -24.19 -18.57 -13.10
CA GLN A 444 -23.69 -18.80 -14.46
C GLN A 444 -22.21 -19.19 -14.49
N ARG A 445 -21.36 -18.47 -13.75
CA ARG A 445 -19.92 -18.79 -13.63
C ARG A 445 -19.70 -20.19 -13.06
N GLN A 446 -20.42 -20.57 -12.01
CA GLN A 446 -20.31 -21.91 -11.40
C GLN A 446 -20.74 -23.02 -12.36
N ALA A 447 -21.70 -22.73 -13.24
CA ALA A 447 -22.15 -23.63 -14.29
C ALA A 447 -21.25 -23.62 -15.55
N GLY A 448 -20.22 -22.77 -15.60
CA GLY A 448 -19.32 -22.65 -16.75
C GLY A 448 -19.94 -21.92 -17.95
N PHE A 449 -21.03 -21.16 -17.73
CA PHE A 449 -21.67 -20.35 -18.77
C PHE A 449 -21.18 -18.91 -18.71
N ASP A 450 -21.09 -18.29 -19.88
CA ASP A 450 -20.97 -16.84 -19.99
C ASP A 450 -22.26 -16.16 -19.47
N ALA A 451 -22.11 -14.91 -19.03
CA ALA A 451 -23.20 -14.05 -18.64
C ALA A 451 -24.18 -13.86 -19.79
N ASP A 452 -25.46 -14.16 -19.54
CA ASP A 452 -26.53 -13.94 -20.52
C ASP A 452 -26.68 -12.44 -20.78
N GLU A 453 -26.29 -12.02 -21.98
CA GLU A 453 -26.30 -10.64 -22.44
C GLU A 453 -27.70 -10.00 -22.33
N ALA A 454 -28.76 -10.75 -22.65
CA ALA A 454 -30.13 -10.25 -22.60
C ALA A 454 -30.57 -9.97 -21.15
N THR A 455 -30.27 -10.92 -20.25
CA THR A 455 -30.50 -10.75 -18.81
C THR A 455 -29.65 -9.59 -18.25
N ALA A 456 -28.37 -9.51 -18.58
CA ALA A 456 -27.48 -8.44 -18.16
C ALA A 456 -27.95 -7.05 -18.65
N ASN A 457 -28.45 -6.94 -19.88
CA ASN A 457 -29.04 -5.72 -20.43
C ASN A 457 -30.32 -5.29 -19.70
N THR A 458 -31.13 -6.26 -19.28
CA THR A 458 -32.36 -6.03 -18.51
C THR A 458 -32.01 -5.44 -17.14
N PHE A 459 -31.12 -6.10 -16.38
CA PHE A 459 -30.64 -5.60 -15.09
C PHE A 459 -29.94 -4.25 -15.23
N HIS A 460 -29.10 -4.05 -16.26
CA HIS A 460 -28.44 -2.77 -16.52
C HIS A 460 -29.46 -1.64 -16.68
N SER A 461 -30.46 -1.83 -17.53
CA SER A 461 -31.50 -0.84 -17.79
C SER A 461 -32.30 -0.49 -16.54
N SER A 462 -32.65 -1.51 -15.75
CA SER A 462 -33.32 -1.38 -14.45
C SER A 462 -32.50 -0.57 -13.45
N CYS A 463 -31.22 -0.91 -13.26
CA CYS A 463 -30.33 -0.17 -12.37
C CYS A 463 -30.09 1.27 -12.82
N VAL A 464 -29.90 1.51 -14.13
CA VAL A 464 -29.78 2.88 -14.67
C VAL A 464 -31.03 3.71 -14.38
N HIS A 465 -32.23 3.10 -14.49
CA HIS A 465 -33.47 3.76 -14.10
C HIS A 465 -33.48 4.14 -12.61
N HIS A 466 -33.04 3.26 -11.72
CA HIS A 466 -32.93 3.58 -10.30
C HIS A 466 -31.92 4.70 -10.02
N VAL A 467 -30.74 4.66 -10.64
CA VAL A 467 -29.70 5.70 -10.49
C VAL A 467 -30.22 7.09 -10.83
N LYS A 468 -31.04 7.23 -11.89
CA LYS A 468 -31.65 8.52 -12.29
C LYS A 468 -32.55 9.13 -11.20
N HIS A 469 -33.06 8.33 -10.28
CA HIS A 469 -33.99 8.75 -9.24
C HIS A 469 -33.38 8.74 -7.83
N LEU A 470 -32.08 8.48 -7.69
CA LEU A 470 -31.41 8.57 -6.40
C LEU A 470 -31.46 10.00 -5.85
N SER A 471 -31.56 10.09 -4.52
CA SER A 471 -31.31 11.31 -3.73
C SER A 471 -29.83 11.73 -3.75
N LYS A 472 -29.56 12.95 -3.25
CA LYS A 472 -28.19 13.50 -3.14
C LYS A 472 -27.39 12.64 -2.15
N GLU A 473 -27.99 12.30 -1.02
CA GLU A 473 -27.45 11.50 0.07
C GLU A 473 -27.11 10.08 -0.41
N SER A 474 -27.98 9.45 -1.20
CA SER A 474 -27.71 8.12 -1.76
C SER A 474 -26.56 8.11 -2.75
N CYS A 475 -26.44 9.17 -3.57
CA CYS A 475 -25.29 9.30 -4.45
C CYS A 475 -24.00 9.47 -3.64
N ILE A 476 -24.01 10.31 -2.60
CA ILE A 476 -22.86 10.51 -1.70
C ILE A 476 -22.47 9.19 -1.03
N TYR A 477 -23.44 8.44 -0.51
CA TYR A 477 -23.22 7.13 0.13
C TYR A 477 -22.52 6.13 -0.81
N LEU A 478 -23.06 5.94 -2.02
CA LEU A 478 -22.50 5.01 -3.00
C LEU A 478 -21.09 5.42 -3.44
N LEU A 479 -20.87 6.71 -3.71
CA LEU A 479 -19.56 7.22 -4.13
C LEU A 479 -18.52 7.18 -3.00
N SER A 480 -18.93 7.40 -1.75
CA SER A 480 -18.05 7.28 -0.58
C SER A 480 -17.58 5.85 -0.38
N ASN A 481 -18.47 4.87 -0.51
CA ASN A 481 -18.14 3.45 -0.48
C ASN A 481 -17.21 3.06 -1.64
N TRP A 482 -17.48 3.54 -2.85
CA TRP A 482 -16.63 3.29 -4.01
C TRP A 482 -15.23 3.91 -3.86
N LEU A 483 -15.11 5.14 -3.35
CA LEU A 483 -13.80 5.77 -3.10
C LEU A 483 -13.03 5.06 -1.97
N LEU A 484 -13.72 4.56 -0.95
CA LEU A 484 -13.12 3.73 0.09
C LEU A 484 -12.59 2.40 -0.48
N SER A 485 -13.38 1.69 -1.28
CA SER A 485 -12.92 0.48 -1.98
C SER A 485 -11.73 0.79 -2.89
N LEU A 486 -11.79 1.88 -3.67
CA LEU A 486 -10.68 2.32 -4.51
C LEU A 486 -9.42 2.64 -3.69
N THR A 487 -9.59 3.15 -2.47
CA THR A 487 -8.47 3.34 -1.53
C THR A 487 -7.85 1.99 -1.19
N MET A 488 -8.67 1.01 -0.79
CA MET A 488 -8.24 -0.33 -0.39
C MET A 488 -7.70 -1.20 -1.54
N CYS A 489 -8.02 -0.87 -2.79
CA CYS A 489 -7.38 -1.49 -3.96
C CYS A 489 -5.97 -0.96 -4.24
N ASP A 490 -5.62 0.20 -3.68
CA ASP A 490 -4.36 0.93 -3.93
C ASP A 490 -3.42 0.95 -2.72
N VAL A 491 -3.79 0.33 -1.59
CA VAL A 491 -2.91 0.21 -0.42
C VAL A 491 -1.70 -0.67 -0.71
N SER A 492 -0.70 -0.55 0.16
CA SER A 492 0.40 -1.52 0.26
C SER A 492 0.46 -2.03 1.69
N PHE A 493 0.99 -3.21 1.90
CA PHE A 493 1.29 -3.67 3.26
C PHE A 493 2.67 -4.31 3.32
N PHE A 494 3.28 -4.22 4.49
CA PHE A 494 4.56 -4.83 4.82
C PHE A 494 4.33 -6.08 5.66
N VAL A 495 5.02 -7.16 5.34
CA VAL A 495 5.21 -8.33 6.20
C VAL A 495 6.67 -8.36 6.60
N THR A 496 6.95 -8.05 7.87
CA THR A 496 8.31 -7.93 8.42
C THR A 496 8.54 -9.03 9.44
N PHE A 497 9.60 -9.81 9.30
CA PHE A 497 9.84 -10.98 10.13
C PHE A 497 11.34 -11.26 10.33
N TYR A 498 11.64 -12.05 11.36
CA TYR A 498 12.94 -12.66 11.58
C TYR A 498 12.79 -14.05 12.19
N PHE A 499 13.83 -14.87 12.04
CA PHE A 499 13.89 -16.21 12.62
C PHE A 499 14.43 -16.14 14.05
N TRP A 500 13.74 -16.81 14.97
CA TRP A 500 14.11 -16.90 16.37
C TRP A 500 14.45 -18.35 16.69
N GLU A 501 15.73 -18.60 16.96
CA GLU A 501 16.19 -19.88 17.52
C GLU A 501 15.85 -19.94 19.01
N VAL A 502 15.09 -20.96 19.40
CA VAL A 502 14.87 -21.28 20.82
C VAL A 502 15.98 -22.26 21.20
N SER A 503 16.93 -21.82 22.02
CA SER A 503 17.92 -22.71 22.62
C SER A 503 17.27 -23.59 23.68
N ASP A 504 17.58 -24.89 23.69
CA ASP A 504 17.08 -25.88 24.67
C ASP A 504 17.42 -25.52 26.13
N SER A 505 18.31 -24.54 26.34
CA SER A 505 18.84 -24.14 27.66
C SER A 505 18.11 -22.98 28.34
N ASP A 506 17.17 -22.32 27.68
CA ASP A 506 16.57 -21.11 28.24
C ASP A 506 15.31 -21.45 29.05
N ASP A 507 15.28 -21.02 30.32
CA ASP A 507 14.10 -20.99 31.22
C ASP A 507 13.03 -19.98 30.71
N LEU A 508 12.74 -20.00 29.42
CA LEU A 508 11.66 -19.20 28.85
C LEU A 508 10.34 -19.82 29.29
N ASN A 509 9.50 -19.01 29.94
CA ASN A 509 8.13 -19.39 30.27
C ASN A 509 7.45 -19.92 28.99
N GLU A 510 6.97 -21.17 29.03
CA GLU A 510 6.32 -21.86 27.90
C GLU A 510 5.19 -21.00 27.28
N GLU A 511 4.54 -20.16 28.08
CA GLU A 511 3.51 -19.21 27.62
C GLU A 511 4.02 -18.21 26.57
N MET A 512 5.32 -17.92 26.53
CA MET A 512 5.91 -16.99 25.56
C MET A 512 6.12 -17.60 24.17
N LEU A 513 6.09 -18.92 24.06
CA LEU A 513 6.31 -19.68 22.82
C LEU A 513 5.00 -20.13 22.16
N ILE A 514 3.85 -19.70 22.69
CA ILE A 514 2.54 -20.01 22.13
C ILE A 514 2.38 -19.27 20.80
N GLU A 515 2.07 -20.01 19.74
CA GLU A 515 1.73 -19.41 18.45
C GLU A 515 0.55 -18.45 18.59
N ARG A 516 0.68 -17.27 17.99
CA ARG A 516 -0.34 -16.23 18.06
C ARG A 516 -0.31 -15.34 16.83
N ASN A 517 -1.48 -14.84 16.49
CA ASN A 517 -1.61 -13.77 15.51
C ASN A 517 -1.19 -12.43 16.12
N GLN A 518 -0.90 -11.46 15.27
CA GLN A 518 -0.59 -10.11 15.70
C GLN A 518 -1.78 -9.43 16.38
N THR A 519 -1.51 -8.68 17.44
CA THR A 519 -2.45 -7.74 18.07
C THR A 519 -1.87 -6.32 18.02
N GLU A 520 -2.57 -5.33 18.58
CA GLU A 520 -2.08 -3.94 18.60
C GLU A 520 -0.73 -3.82 19.33
N ASP A 521 -0.58 -4.53 20.44
CA ASP A 521 0.57 -4.43 21.32
C ASP A 521 1.63 -5.51 21.09
N ILE A 522 1.27 -6.58 20.37
CA ILE A 522 2.08 -7.80 20.32
C ILE A 522 2.26 -8.27 18.87
N SER A 523 3.52 -8.47 18.48
CA SER A 523 3.91 -9.13 17.23
C SER A 523 3.37 -10.55 17.14
N GLY A 524 3.03 -10.98 15.93
CA GLY A 524 2.69 -12.36 15.66
C GLY A 524 3.89 -13.29 15.85
N LEU A 525 3.60 -14.55 16.15
CA LEU A 525 4.58 -15.60 16.40
C LEU A 525 4.02 -16.93 15.90
N PHE A 526 4.77 -17.67 15.09
CA PHE A 526 4.38 -19.03 14.71
C PHE A 526 5.60 -19.92 14.48
N VAL A 527 5.39 -21.22 14.53
CA VAL A 527 6.41 -22.23 14.27
C VAL A 527 6.26 -22.74 12.85
N CYS A 528 7.36 -22.70 12.10
CA CYS A 528 7.37 -23.08 10.70
C CYS A 528 8.40 -24.17 10.43
N LYS A 529 8.02 -25.16 9.61
CA LYS A 529 8.95 -26.04 8.91
C LYS A 529 9.17 -25.49 7.51
N ILE A 530 10.40 -25.14 7.19
CA ILE A 530 10.79 -24.63 5.87
C ILE A 530 11.16 -25.82 5.00
N GLN A 531 10.36 -26.07 3.96
CA GLN A 531 10.37 -27.34 3.22
C GLN A 531 11.61 -27.57 2.35
N ASN A 532 12.44 -26.54 2.14
CA ASN A 532 13.55 -26.57 1.16
C ASN A 532 14.96 -26.56 1.79
N ILE A 533 15.08 -26.61 3.12
CA ILE A 533 16.37 -26.35 3.80
C ILE A 533 17.00 -27.59 4.46
N GLY A 534 16.42 -28.78 4.28
CA GLY A 534 16.98 -30.03 4.80
C GLY A 534 16.86 -30.11 6.33
N THR A 535 15.96 -30.98 6.80
CA THR A 535 15.83 -31.44 8.21
C THR A 535 16.11 -30.41 9.31
N SER A 536 15.66 -29.16 9.17
CA SER A 536 15.81 -28.19 10.25
C SER A 536 14.79 -28.45 11.36
N PRO A 537 15.17 -28.19 12.64
CA PRO A 537 14.21 -28.10 13.72
C PRO A 537 13.15 -27.06 13.40
N ASN A 538 11.98 -27.24 14.02
CA ASN A 538 10.90 -26.26 14.03
C ASN A 538 11.48 -24.85 14.27
N THR A 539 11.43 -23.96 13.27
CA THR A 539 11.97 -22.61 13.40
C THR A 539 10.85 -21.67 13.80
N MET A 540 11.06 -20.90 14.87
CA MET A 540 10.08 -19.93 15.31
C MET A 540 10.25 -18.64 14.52
N ILE A 541 9.15 -18.09 14.02
CA ILE A 541 9.13 -16.87 13.22
C ILE A 541 8.33 -15.83 13.97
N ARG A 542 8.99 -14.72 14.31
CA ARG A 542 8.31 -13.54 14.83
C ARG A 542 8.07 -12.57 13.68
N TYR A 543 6.86 -12.03 13.61
CA TYR A 543 6.49 -11.16 12.50
C TYR A 543 5.60 -9.99 12.90
N GLN A 544 5.55 -9.00 12.02
CA GLN A 544 4.63 -7.90 12.06
C GLN A 544 4.05 -7.63 10.66
N VAL A 545 2.76 -7.32 10.58
CA VAL A 545 2.07 -6.90 9.36
C VAL A 545 1.54 -5.48 9.53
N LYS A 546 1.86 -4.58 8.60
CA LYS A 546 1.45 -3.16 8.64
C LYS A 546 1.01 -2.65 7.29
N VAL A 547 -0.13 -1.97 7.24
CA VAL A 547 -0.70 -1.38 6.02
C VAL A 547 -0.33 0.09 5.92
N VAL A 548 0.09 0.50 4.73
CA VAL A 548 0.48 1.86 4.38
C VAL A 548 -0.34 2.39 3.20
N ASP A 549 -0.25 3.70 2.96
CA ASP A 549 -0.95 4.40 1.87
C ASP A 549 -2.50 4.33 1.93
N CYS A 550 -3.06 4.25 3.15
CA CYS A 550 -4.49 4.26 3.42
C CYS A 550 -5.12 5.67 3.46
N ASP A 551 -4.61 6.64 2.69
CA ASP A 551 -5.24 7.98 2.63
C ASP A 551 -6.52 7.94 1.78
N PRO A 552 -7.58 8.70 2.17
CA PRO A 552 -8.80 8.75 1.37
C PRO A 552 -8.51 9.21 -0.06
N LYS A 553 -9.09 8.52 -1.04
CA LYS A 553 -9.03 8.98 -2.44
C LYS A 553 -9.86 10.27 -2.57
N PRO A 554 -9.29 11.35 -3.16
CA PRO A 554 -10.01 12.61 -3.29
C PRO A 554 -11.16 12.46 -4.29
N ALA A 555 -12.28 13.15 -4.04
CA ALA A 555 -13.48 13.00 -4.87
C ALA A 555 -13.26 13.47 -6.31
N ILE A 556 -12.28 14.35 -6.55
CA ILE A 556 -11.85 14.76 -7.89
C ILE A 556 -11.46 13.57 -8.80
N LYS A 557 -11.14 12.39 -8.24
CA LYS A 557 -10.90 11.14 -9.00
C LYS A 557 -12.15 10.59 -9.72
N LEU A 558 -13.32 11.14 -9.43
CA LEU A 558 -14.56 10.89 -10.15
C LEU A 558 -14.62 11.69 -11.46
N ARG A 559 -13.96 12.86 -11.53
CA ARG A 559 -13.79 13.60 -12.79
C ARG A 559 -12.94 12.80 -13.75
N GLY A 560 -13.39 12.71 -15.01
CA GLY A 560 -12.68 11.99 -16.06
C GLY A 560 -12.59 10.48 -15.83
N ARG A 561 -13.33 9.93 -14.86
CA ARG A 561 -13.35 8.48 -14.62
C ARG A 561 -13.88 7.72 -15.84
N ASP A 562 -14.82 8.32 -16.57
CA ASP A 562 -15.32 7.81 -17.84
C ASP A 562 -14.21 7.61 -18.88
N VAL A 563 -13.22 8.52 -18.93
CA VAL A 563 -12.05 8.38 -19.82
C VAL A 563 -11.18 7.19 -19.42
N VAL A 564 -11.01 6.96 -18.12
CA VAL A 564 -10.24 5.80 -17.62
C VAL A 564 -10.95 4.50 -17.96
N GLU A 565 -12.25 4.42 -17.71
CA GLU A 565 -13.05 3.22 -17.91
C GLU A 565 -13.26 2.89 -19.40
N LYS A 566 -13.37 3.90 -20.27
CA LYS A 566 -13.42 3.71 -21.74
C LYS A 566 -12.24 2.92 -22.30
N ASN A 567 -11.08 2.89 -21.63
CA ASN A 567 -9.96 2.09 -22.12
C ASN A 567 -10.26 0.58 -22.08
N PHE A 568 -11.18 0.13 -21.24
CA PHE A 568 -11.52 -1.29 -21.14
C PHE A 568 -12.32 -1.81 -22.35
N GLN A 569 -12.91 -0.94 -23.17
CA GLN A 569 -13.50 -1.35 -24.45
C GLN A 569 -12.46 -1.92 -25.44
N PHE A 570 -11.18 -1.65 -25.20
CA PHE A 570 -10.08 -2.18 -26.01
C PHE A 570 -9.50 -3.48 -25.42
N CYS A 571 -10.14 -4.06 -24.40
CA CYS A 571 -9.77 -5.35 -23.85
C CYS A 571 -10.66 -6.45 -24.42
N PHE A 572 -10.01 -7.48 -24.97
CA PHE A 572 -10.59 -8.73 -25.49
C PHE A 572 -11.57 -8.56 -26.65
#